data_AF-A0A6N4W2R6-F1
#
_entry.id   AF-A0A6N4W2R6-F1
#
_cell.length_a   1.000
_cell.length_b   1.000
_cell.length_c   1.000
_cell.angle_alpha   90.00
_cell.angle_beta   90.00
_cell.angle_gamma   90.00
#
_symmetry.space_group_name_H-M   'P 1'
#
loop_
_entity.id
_entity.type
_entity.pdbx_description
1 polymer ?
#
loop_
_entity_poly.entity_id
_entity_poly.type
_entity_poly.pdbx_seq_one_letter_code
_entity_poly.pdbx_strand_id
1 'polypeptide(L)'
;MPMGFVCRNRIAVATVGYVTYSAVMLRLDRQMQATGGPGIIPFELAGTAAKAEAIMAQWGETGQRAARQSMWLDFGYMTSYGILLGLLIDRRRRRRGHPAWLPALAAVAVAGDAVEGVALIRVLDRRDIALNARRAHVAASIKFAILAGALGYLLCGKQAER
;
A
#
# COMPACT_ATOMS: atom_id res chain seq x y z
N MET A 1 -0.27 -34.56 -10.39
CA MET A 1 0.05 -33.16 -10.77
C MET A 1 -1.28 -32.42 -10.94
N PRO A 2 -1.61 -31.34 -10.18
CA PRO A 2 -1.36 -29.99 -10.72
C PRO A 2 -1.25 -28.83 -9.70
N MET A 3 -1.13 -29.04 -8.36
CA MET A 3 -1.08 -27.90 -7.42
C MET A 3 0.04 -26.90 -7.75
N GLY A 4 1.18 -27.38 -8.24
CA GLY A 4 2.31 -26.53 -8.65
C GLY A 4 2.01 -25.67 -9.88
N PHE A 5 1.19 -26.14 -10.83
CA PHE A 5 0.81 -25.39 -12.03
C PHE A 5 -0.28 -24.36 -11.71
N VAL A 6 -1.29 -24.76 -10.93
CA VAL A 6 -2.38 -23.88 -10.48
C VAL A 6 -1.83 -22.73 -9.64
N CYS A 7 -0.94 -23.00 -8.67
CA CYS A 7 -0.32 -21.93 -7.88
C CYS A 7 0.60 -21.02 -8.71
N ARG A 8 1.31 -21.57 -9.71
CA ARG A 8 2.12 -20.75 -10.63
C ARG A 8 1.25 -19.82 -11.47
N ASN A 9 0.10 -20.30 -11.94
CA ASN A 9 -0.84 -19.49 -12.69
C ASN A 9 -1.50 -18.40 -11.81
N ARG A 10 -1.85 -18.74 -10.55
CA ARG A 10 -2.40 -17.77 -9.58
C ARG A 10 -1.41 -16.67 -9.21
N ILE A 11 -0.13 -17.01 -9.03
CA ILE A 11 0.92 -16.00 -8.78
C ILE A 11 1.08 -15.11 -10.01
N ALA A 12 1.12 -15.67 -11.22
CA ALA A 12 1.22 -14.87 -12.45
C ALA A 12 0.05 -13.89 -12.60
N VAL A 13 -1.19 -14.35 -12.39
CA VAL A 13 -2.38 -13.49 -12.40
C VAL A 13 -2.31 -12.39 -11.33
N ALA A 14 -1.92 -12.73 -10.10
CA ALA A 14 -1.79 -11.75 -9.03
C ALA A 14 -0.67 -10.74 -9.30
N THR A 15 0.44 -11.17 -9.90
CA THR A 15 1.53 -10.29 -10.33
C THR A 15 1.07 -9.33 -11.44
N VAL A 16 0.35 -9.81 -12.44
CA VAL A 16 -0.20 -8.95 -13.50
C VAL A 16 -1.13 -7.91 -12.88
N GLY A 17 -2.07 -8.33 -12.02
CA GLY A 17 -2.96 -7.41 -11.32
C GLY A 17 -2.20 -6.34 -10.53
N TYR A 18 -1.21 -6.75 -9.73
CA TYR A 18 -0.35 -5.85 -8.96
C TYR A 18 0.34 -4.81 -9.86
N VAL A 19 1.00 -5.25 -10.93
CA VAL A 19 1.71 -4.37 -11.87
C VAL A 19 0.74 -3.41 -12.57
N THR A 20 -0.44 -3.87 -12.97
CA THR A 20 -1.47 -3.03 -13.59
C THR A 20 -1.93 -1.94 -12.63
N TYR A 21 -2.25 -2.29 -11.37
CA TYR A 21 -2.62 -1.29 -10.37
C TYR A 21 -1.47 -0.32 -10.07
N SER A 22 -0.22 -0.79 -9.94
CA SER A 22 0.94 0.09 -9.73
C SER A 22 1.09 1.11 -10.87
N ALA A 23 0.90 0.69 -12.11
CA ALA A 23 0.98 1.61 -13.26
C ALA A 23 -0.13 2.68 -13.22
N VAL A 24 -1.35 2.30 -12.83
CA VAL A 24 -2.47 3.24 -12.68
C VAL A 24 -2.23 4.21 -11.52
N MET A 25 -1.77 3.71 -10.37
CA MET A 25 -1.41 4.52 -9.20
C MET A 25 -0.35 5.56 -9.55
N LEU A 26 0.72 5.16 -10.23
CA LEU A 26 1.79 6.06 -10.67
C LEU A 26 1.29 7.16 -11.61
N ARG A 27 0.31 6.87 -12.46
CA ARG A 27 -0.30 7.88 -13.33
C ARG A 27 -1.07 8.91 -12.52
N LEU A 28 -1.85 8.49 -11.52
CA LEU A 28 -2.61 9.40 -10.65
C LEU A 28 -1.69 10.24 -9.78
N ASP A 29 -0.63 9.65 -9.25
CA ASP A 29 0.39 10.37 -8.49
C ASP A 29 1.06 11.47 -9.33
N ARG A 30 1.40 11.17 -10.59
CA ARG A 30 1.88 12.18 -11.53
C ARG A 30 0.86 13.27 -11.83
N GLN A 31 -0.43 12.95 -11.85
CA GLN A 31 -1.48 13.96 -12.03
C GLN A 31 -1.57 14.90 -10.83
N MET A 32 -1.40 14.39 -9.60
CA MET A 32 -1.30 15.21 -8.40
C MET A 32 -0.07 16.12 -8.43
N GLN A 33 1.08 15.59 -8.84
CA GLN A 33 2.31 16.37 -8.98
C GLN A 33 2.22 17.44 -10.06
N ALA A 34 1.51 17.16 -11.16
CA ALA A 34 1.32 18.10 -12.26
C ALA A 34 0.52 19.35 -11.87
N THR A 35 -0.23 19.34 -10.75
CA THR A 35 -0.90 20.54 -10.24
C THR A 35 0.02 21.43 -9.40
N GLY A 36 1.28 21.04 -9.21
CA GLY A 36 2.25 21.74 -8.37
C GLY A 36 2.23 21.34 -6.89
N GLY A 37 1.39 20.38 -6.51
CA GLY A 37 1.39 19.78 -5.17
C GLY A 37 2.25 18.51 -5.08
N PRO A 38 2.46 17.96 -3.87
CA PRO A 38 3.19 16.71 -3.71
C PRO A 38 2.41 15.49 -4.23
N GLY A 39 3.05 14.32 -4.29
CA GLY A 39 2.35 13.05 -4.53
C GLY A 39 1.48 12.61 -3.34
N ILE A 40 0.94 11.39 -3.42
CA ILE A 40 0.06 10.84 -2.38
C ILE A 40 0.82 10.52 -1.07
N ILE A 41 2.09 10.11 -1.16
CA ILE A 41 2.88 9.71 0.02
C ILE A 41 3.07 10.87 1.03
N PRO A 42 3.45 12.10 0.62
CA PRO A 42 3.49 13.23 1.56
C PRO A 42 2.15 13.55 2.21
N PHE A 43 1.02 13.23 1.57
CA PHE A 43 -0.31 13.40 2.15
C PHE A 43 -0.63 12.35 3.21
N GLU A 44 -0.27 11.08 2.96
CA GLU A 44 -0.31 9.99 3.96
C GLU A 44 0.51 10.35 5.21
N LEU A 45 1.67 10.96 4.98
CA LEU A 45 2.61 11.37 6.04
C LEU A 45 2.30 12.75 6.65
N ALA A 46 1.24 13.44 6.21
CA ALA A 46 0.94 14.80 6.69
C ALA A 46 0.76 14.84 8.21
N GLY A 47 0.03 13.89 8.78
CA GLY A 47 -0.11 13.68 10.24
C GLY A 47 -0.80 14.79 11.03
N THR A 48 -1.02 15.96 10.44
CA THR A 48 -1.71 17.10 11.04
C THR A 48 -2.70 17.71 10.04
N ALA A 49 -3.75 18.35 10.56
CA ALA A 49 -4.74 19.04 9.73
C ALA A 49 -4.10 20.14 8.87
N ALA A 50 -3.26 20.99 9.48
CA ALA A 50 -2.60 22.08 8.77
C ALA A 50 -1.76 21.60 7.57
N LYS A 51 -1.02 20.49 7.71
CA LYS A 51 -0.24 19.93 6.60
C LYS A 51 -1.14 19.30 5.53
N ALA A 52 -2.16 18.55 5.94
CA ALA A 52 -3.12 17.94 5.02
C ALA A 52 -3.87 19.00 4.20
N GLU A 53 -4.34 20.07 4.84
CA GLU A 53 -5.02 21.19 4.19
C GLU A 53 -4.10 21.96 3.26
N ALA A 54 -2.84 22.19 3.65
CA ALA A 54 -1.85 22.85 2.78
C ALA A 54 -1.60 22.04 1.49
N ILE A 55 -1.49 20.71 1.61
CA ILE A 55 -1.35 19.82 0.45
C ILE A 55 -2.60 19.84 -0.42
N MET A 56 -3.79 19.74 0.18
CA MET A 56 -5.06 19.84 -0.54
C MET A 56 -5.20 21.17 -1.28
N ALA A 57 -4.75 22.28 -0.68
CA ALA A 57 -4.76 23.59 -1.31
C ALA A 57 -3.82 23.63 -2.54
N GLN A 58 -2.61 23.06 -2.43
CA GLN A 58 -1.68 22.96 -3.56
C GLN A 58 -2.20 22.08 -4.70
N TRP A 59 -3.00 21.07 -4.38
CA TRP A 59 -3.63 20.21 -5.38
C TRP A 59 -4.75 20.87 -6.18
N GLY A 60 -5.42 21.87 -5.60
CA GLY A 60 -6.67 22.39 -6.13
C GLY A 60 -7.71 21.28 -6.37
N GLU A 61 -8.73 21.57 -7.16
CA GLU A 61 -9.81 20.61 -7.42
C GLU A 61 -9.36 19.40 -8.27
N THR A 62 -8.46 19.61 -9.21
CA THR A 62 -7.99 18.56 -10.12
C THR A 62 -7.12 17.54 -9.39
N GLY A 63 -6.16 18.00 -8.58
CA GLY A 63 -5.31 17.11 -7.79
C GLY A 63 -6.10 16.38 -6.70
N GLN A 64 -7.07 17.04 -6.06
CA GLN A 64 -7.94 16.40 -5.07
C GLN A 64 -8.83 15.30 -5.68
N ARG A 65 -9.32 15.49 -6.93
CA ARG A 65 -10.05 14.44 -7.65
C ARG A 65 -9.15 13.25 -7.98
N ALA A 66 -7.92 13.49 -8.43
CA ALA A 66 -6.95 12.43 -8.68
C ALA A 66 -6.58 11.68 -7.38
N ALA A 67 -6.39 12.40 -6.27
CA ALA A 67 -6.13 11.81 -4.95
C ALA A 67 -7.30 10.93 -4.48
N ARG A 68 -8.54 11.39 -4.65
CA ARG A 68 -9.74 10.60 -4.33
C ARG A 68 -9.84 9.33 -5.17
N GLN A 69 -9.59 9.44 -6.48
CA GLN A 69 -9.55 8.27 -7.37
C GLN A 69 -8.45 7.30 -6.95
N SER A 70 -7.28 7.82 -6.59
CA SER A 70 -6.14 7.02 -6.12
C SER A 70 -6.51 6.25 -4.86
N MET A 71 -7.14 6.89 -3.87
CA MET A 71 -7.57 6.23 -2.62
C MET A 71 -8.60 5.12 -2.85
N TRP A 72 -9.56 5.32 -3.76
CA TRP A 72 -10.53 4.27 -4.08
C TRP A 72 -9.90 3.08 -4.80
N LEU A 73 -9.00 3.36 -5.75
CA LEU A 73 -8.27 2.32 -6.47
C LEU A 73 -7.24 1.62 -5.57
N ASP A 74 -6.77 2.27 -4.51
CA ASP A 74 -5.85 1.67 -3.53
C ASP A 74 -6.47 0.45 -2.83
N PHE A 75 -7.80 0.42 -2.60
CA PHE A 75 -8.48 -0.80 -2.11
C PHE A 75 -8.31 -2.00 -3.04
N GLY A 76 -8.32 -1.76 -4.35
CA GLY A 76 -8.04 -2.78 -5.36
C GLY A 76 -6.56 -3.17 -5.36
N TYR A 77 -5.67 -2.17 -5.27
CA TYR A 77 -4.23 -2.38 -5.20
C TYR A 77 -3.84 -3.22 -3.97
N MET A 78 -4.35 -2.88 -2.79
CA MET A 78 -4.08 -3.62 -1.54
C MET A 78 -4.55 -5.05 -1.59
N THR A 79 -5.72 -5.30 -2.19
CA THR A 79 -6.23 -6.65 -2.40
C THR A 79 -5.31 -7.43 -3.34
N SER A 80 -4.85 -6.82 -4.44
CA SER A 80 -3.98 -7.48 -5.41
C SER A 80 -2.62 -7.87 -4.82
N TYR A 81 -1.95 -6.94 -4.11
CA TYR A 81 -0.67 -7.24 -3.49
C TYR A 81 -0.85 -8.18 -2.28
N GLY A 82 -1.95 -8.07 -1.53
CA GLY A 82 -2.26 -8.92 -0.40
C GLY A 82 -2.44 -10.38 -0.79
N ILE A 83 -3.15 -10.64 -1.89
CA ILE A 83 -3.27 -11.98 -2.49
C ILE A 83 -1.90 -12.49 -2.93
N LEU A 84 -1.13 -11.67 -3.65
CA LEU A 84 0.21 -12.06 -4.11
C LEU A 84 1.12 -12.41 -2.92
N LEU A 85 1.16 -11.57 -1.90
CA LEU A 85 1.93 -11.76 -0.67
C LEU A 85 1.51 -13.04 0.05
N GLY A 86 0.20 -13.26 0.24
CA GLY A 86 -0.33 -14.47 0.85
C GLY A 86 0.07 -15.74 0.10
N LEU A 87 0.03 -15.73 -1.24
CA LEU A 87 0.45 -16.86 -2.08
C LEU A 87 1.96 -17.12 -1.98
N LEU A 88 2.78 -16.07 -1.97
CA LEU A 88 4.23 -16.18 -1.85
C LEU A 88 4.65 -16.71 -0.47
N ILE A 89 4.00 -16.22 0.60
CA ILE A 89 4.20 -16.71 1.97
C ILE A 89 3.77 -18.17 2.07
N ASP A 90 2.59 -18.54 1.55
CA ASP A 90 2.10 -19.93 1.58
C ASP A 90 3.08 -20.88 0.87
N ARG A 91 3.58 -20.47 -0.30
CA ARG A 91 4.59 -21.22 -1.04
C ARG A 91 5.89 -21.39 -0.26
N ARG A 92 6.37 -20.34 0.39
CA ARG A 92 7.63 -20.37 1.15
C ARG A 92 7.49 -21.18 2.44
N ARG A 93 6.39 -21.04 3.19
CA ARG A 93 6.16 -21.80 4.41
C ARG A 93 6.12 -23.30 4.15
N ARG A 94 5.47 -23.74 3.06
CA ARG A 94 5.33 -25.16 2.72
C ARG A 94 6.67 -25.81 2.41
N ARG A 95 7.60 -25.05 1.83
CA ARG A 95 8.96 -25.52 1.56
C ARG A 95 9.83 -25.61 2.81
N ARG A 96 9.55 -24.81 3.84
CA ARG A 96 10.34 -24.77 5.08
C ARG A 96 9.67 -25.45 6.28
N GLY A 97 8.46 -26.00 6.13
CA GLY A 97 7.70 -26.60 7.23
C GLY A 97 7.20 -25.59 8.27
N HIS A 98 7.02 -24.32 7.88
CA HIS A 98 6.63 -23.27 8.82
C HIS A 98 5.10 -23.22 9.09
N PRO A 99 4.67 -22.54 10.18
CA PRO A 99 3.27 -22.51 10.62
C PRO A 99 2.26 -22.04 9.58
N ALA A 100 1.05 -22.61 9.62
CA ALA A 100 -0.03 -22.32 8.69
C ALA A 100 -0.68 -20.94 8.83
N TRP A 101 -0.44 -20.24 9.95
CA TRP A 101 -0.98 -18.91 10.19
C TRP A 101 -0.19 -17.79 9.47
N LEU A 102 1.02 -18.06 8.98
CA LEU A 102 1.88 -17.05 8.35
C LEU A 102 1.21 -16.26 7.20
N PRO A 103 0.42 -16.88 6.29
CA PRO A 103 -0.28 -16.14 5.25
C PRO A 103 -1.32 -15.16 5.80
N ALA A 104 -1.83 -15.36 7.02
CA ALA A 104 -2.77 -14.42 7.65
C ALA A 104 -2.14 -13.05 7.93
N LEU A 105 -0.81 -12.96 8.00
CA LEU A 105 -0.10 -11.68 8.10
C LEU A 105 -0.39 -10.77 6.88
N ALA A 106 -0.59 -11.34 5.70
CA ALA A 106 -0.98 -10.57 4.52
C ALA A 106 -2.38 -9.97 4.66
N ALA A 107 -3.32 -10.70 5.29
CA ALA A 107 -4.66 -10.18 5.57
C ALA A 107 -4.62 -9.05 6.61
N VAL A 108 -3.76 -9.16 7.63
CA VAL A 108 -3.56 -8.09 8.62
C VAL A 108 -2.98 -6.83 7.96
N ALA A 109 -2.02 -6.97 7.04
CA ALA A 109 -1.47 -5.84 6.30
C ALA A 109 -2.56 -5.12 5.48
N VAL A 110 -3.36 -5.87 4.71
CA VAL A 110 -4.46 -5.31 3.92
C VAL A 110 -5.52 -4.62 4.81
N ALA A 111 -5.82 -5.19 5.98
CA ALA A 111 -6.75 -4.56 6.92
C ALA A 111 -6.21 -3.22 7.45
N GLY A 112 -4.90 -3.14 7.74
CA GLY A 112 -4.24 -1.90 8.13
C GLY A 112 -4.34 -0.83 7.04
N ASP A 113 -4.02 -1.20 5.80
CA ASP A 113 -4.12 -0.33 4.63
C ASP A 113 -5.55 0.17 4.39
N ALA A 114 -6.55 -0.70 4.58
CA ALA A 114 -7.94 -0.29 4.43
C ALA A 114 -8.35 0.77 5.47
N VAL A 115 -7.89 0.64 6.73
CA VAL A 115 -8.14 1.63 7.78
C VAL A 115 -7.45 2.96 7.45
N GLU A 116 -6.22 2.91 6.96
CA GLU A 116 -5.46 4.07 6.47
C GLU A 116 -6.20 4.78 5.33
N GLY A 117 -6.59 4.05 4.28
CA GLY A 117 -7.30 4.59 3.13
C GLY A 117 -8.64 5.23 3.50
N VAL A 118 -9.41 4.59 4.40
CA VAL A 118 -10.66 5.19 4.92
C VAL A 118 -10.40 6.48 5.69
N ALA A 119 -9.33 6.55 6.48
CA ALA A 119 -8.98 7.78 7.19
C ALA A 119 -8.63 8.91 6.20
N LEU A 120 -7.84 8.63 5.17
CA LEU A 120 -7.46 9.62 4.16
C LEU A 120 -8.64 10.10 3.32
N ILE A 121 -9.58 9.22 2.96
CA ILE A 121 -10.83 9.62 2.31
C ILE A 121 -11.61 10.61 3.19
N ARG A 122 -11.66 10.39 4.51
CA ARG A 122 -12.32 11.33 5.43
C ARG A 122 -11.58 12.67 5.51
N VAL A 123 -10.25 12.68 5.42
CA VAL A 123 -9.46 13.93 5.30
C VAL A 123 -9.83 14.67 4.01
N LEU A 124 -9.92 13.98 2.88
CA LEU A 124 -10.35 14.55 1.59
C LEU A 124 -11.81 15.05 1.62
N ASP A 125 -12.67 14.41 2.41
CA ASP A 125 -14.05 14.85 2.68
C ASP A 125 -14.13 16.00 3.70
N ARG A 126 -12.98 16.50 4.20
CA ARG A 126 -12.87 17.52 5.25
C ARG A 126 -13.58 17.14 6.56
N ARG A 127 -13.64 15.84 6.88
CA ARG A 127 -14.24 15.30 8.10
C ARG A 127 -13.17 14.95 9.12
N ASP A 128 -13.27 15.54 10.32
CA ASP A 128 -12.35 15.29 11.46
C ASP A 128 -10.87 15.24 11.03
N ILE A 129 -10.45 16.23 10.23
CA ILE A 129 -9.18 16.24 9.49
C ILE A 129 -8.00 15.91 10.42
N ALA A 130 -7.94 16.52 11.61
CA ALA A 130 -6.85 16.29 12.56
C ALA A 130 -6.78 14.83 13.05
N LEU A 131 -7.93 14.23 13.39
CA LEU A 131 -7.99 12.86 13.87
C LEU A 131 -7.65 11.86 12.77
N ASN A 132 -8.23 12.05 11.58
CA ASN A 132 -8.03 11.14 10.45
C ASN A 132 -6.62 11.26 9.84
N ALA A 133 -6.05 12.48 9.76
CA ALA A 133 -4.66 12.66 9.33
C ALA A 133 -3.67 11.99 10.29
N ARG A 134 -3.90 12.08 11.61
CA ARG A 134 -3.06 11.38 12.60
C ARG A 134 -3.15 9.86 12.47
N ARG A 135 -4.36 9.32 12.27
CA ARG A 135 -4.56 7.87 12.06
C ARG A 135 -3.83 7.38 10.80
N ALA A 136 -3.97 8.10 9.70
CA ALA A 136 -3.28 7.79 8.45
C ALA A 136 -1.76 7.81 8.64
N HIS A 137 -1.23 8.85 9.28
CA HIS A 137 0.21 8.98 9.52
C HIS A 137 0.79 7.85 10.38
N VAL A 138 0.08 7.43 11.43
CA VAL A 138 0.51 6.29 12.26
C VAL A 138 0.55 5.00 11.44
N ALA A 139 -0.49 4.76 10.62
CA ALA A 139 -0.55 3.58 9.76
C ALA A 139 0.57 3.59 8.70
N ALA A 140 0.75 4.70 7.98
CA ALA A 140 1.81 4.90 7.01
C ALA A 140 3.20 4.71 7.64
N SER A 141 3.45 5.27 8.82
CA SER A 141 4.73 5.14 9.53
C SER A 141 5.04 3.68 9.88
N ILE A 142 4.05 2.94 10.36
CA ILE A 142 4.20 1.51 10.67
C ILE A 142 4.50 0.72 9.38
N LYS A 143 3.76 0.99 8.29
CA LYS A 143 3.96 0.35 6.97
C LYS A 143 5.39 0.59 6.46
N PHE A 144 5.86 1.84 6.48
CA PHE A 144 7.22 2.18 6.04
C PHE A 144 8.30 1.54 6.93
N ALA A 145 8.09 1.48 8.24
CA ALA A 145 9.01 0.79 9.15
C ALA A 145 9.12 -0.71 8.86
N ILE A 146 7.97 -1.37 8.60
CA ILE A 146 7.93 -2.80 8.24
C ILE A 146 8.61 -3.03 6.88
N LEU A 147 8.33 -2.19 5.88
CA LEU A 147 8.95 -2.28 4.56
C LEU A 147 10.47 -2.10 4.63
N ALA A 148 10.95 -1.11 5.41
CA ALA A 148 12.36 -0.90 5.64
C ALA A 148 13.02 -2.11 6.32
N GLY A 149 12.36 -2.69 7.34
CA GLY A 149 12.83 -3.90 8.01
C GLY A 149 12.90 -5.12 7.10
N ALA A 150 11.86 -5.34 6.27
CA ALA A 150 11.82 -6.42 5.30
C ALA A 150 12.90 -6.26 4.21
N LEU A 151 13.14 -5.03 3.74
CA LEU A 151 14.21 -4.73 2.79
C LEU A 151 15.60 -4.97 3.42
N GLY A 152 15.79 -4.51 4.66
CA GLY A 152 17.01 -4.77 5.42
C GLY A 152 17.30 -6.27 5.59
N TYR A 153 16.27 -7.06 5.91
CA TYR A 153 16.39 -8.52 6.00
C TYR A 153 16.80 -9.16 4.66
N LEU A 154 16.24 -8.70 3.54
CA LEU A 154 16.58 -9.21 2.21
C LEU A 154 17.99 -8.85 1.76
N LEU A 155 18.49 -7.67 2.15
CA LEU A 155 19.82 -7.19 1.77
C LEU A 155 20.92 -7.78 2.67
N CYS A 156 20.65 -7.96 3.96
CA CYS A 156 21.59 -8.55 4.91
C CYS A 156 21.81 -10.06 4.65
N GLY A 157 20.84 -10.73 4.00
CA GLY A 157 20.98 -12.13 3.56
C GLY A 157 21.95 -12.37 2.40
N LYS A 158 22.47 -11.34 1.72
CA LYS A 158 23.45 -11.50 0.63
C LYS A 158 24.91 -11.60 1.08
N GLN A 159 25.22 -11.26 2.33
CA GLN A 159 26.61 -11.23 2.83
C GLN A 159 27.06 -12.50 3.55
N ALA A 160 26.16 -13.45 3.83
CA ALA A 160 26.49 -14.69 4.55
C ALA A 160 26.90 -15.87 3.65
N GLU A 161 27.05 -15.67 2.34
CA GLU A 161 27.42 -16.72 1.35
C GLU A 161 28.71 -16.40 0.57
N ARG A 162 29.63 -15.61 1.13
CA ARG A 162 31.00 -15.48 0.58
C ARG A 162 32.05 -15.95 1.57
#